data_AF-A0AAE3YEC4-F1
#
_entry.id   AF-A0AAE3YEC4-F1
#
_cell.length_a   1.000
_cell.length_b   1.000
_cell.length_c   1.000
_cell.angle_alpha   90.00
_cell.angle_beta   90.00
_cell.angle_gamma   90.00
#
_symmetry.space_group_name_H-M   'P 1'
#
loop_
_entity.id
_entity.type
_entity.pdbx_description
1 polymer ?
#
loop_
_entity_poly.entity_id
_entity_poly.type
_entity_poly.pdbx_seq_one_letter_code
_entity_poly.pdbx_strand_id
1 'polypeptide(L)'
;MNNLNFIGINKKIFFLLIFAFYGMVNAQCIPYTGQAILTGNTYCLNGNLTVSSSIAIPNGATLIIQSGQLQSVDIQVNGELDILDGASVKSTGSITIGTFGTQKNSKIKLGKKSFLSLTGSVSQGDPSFMGAFPGTSSVIEMDAGSVVEICGTFTQQSTTYPSVKYIGAPNGKAYCIAKADVSGGGPGSVISDDSQIVAIAMGSVSDLGAGGSSFCGPNATQATCPSLWPDGLSNDKMSCGNAPTIINEIDDVCTKPGALGTPDGFTKFGITVQQKNTAWPENIPNGFIALESQNKGFVITRVQHVSQTPQPGDAIADPKEGMLLYDIQDKCVKLYNGTEWKCIEKSCND
;
A
#
# COMPACT_ATOMS: atom_id res chain seq x y z
N MET A 1 10.20 51.96 -9.79
CA MET A 1 10.64 52.09 -8.39
C MET A 1 10.16 53.43 -7.86
N ASN A 2 9.40 53.59 -6.78
CA ASN A 2 8.47 52.76 -6.03
C ASN A 2 7.48 53.78 -5.44
N ASN A 3 6.18 53.51 -5.57
CA ASN A 3 5.12 54.40 -5.14
C ASN A 3 4.84 54.29 -3.63
N LEU A 4 4.81 55.48 -3.03
CA LEU A 4 3.89 56.03 -2.02
C LEU A 4 2.95 55.09 -1.24
N ASN A 5 2.93 55.36 0.06
CA ASN A 5 2.17 54.74 1.12
C ASN A 5 0.91 55.57 1.49
N PHE A 6 -0.19 54.85 1.82
CA PHE A 6 -1.21 55.14 2.86
C PHE A 6 -2.11 56.40 2.65
N ILE A 7 -3.44 56.47 2.87
CA ILE A 7 -4.43 55.78 3.74
C ILE A 7 -5.86 55.99 3.16
N GLY A 8 -6.71 54.96 3.25
CA GLY A 8 -8.09 55.05 3.78
C GLY A 8 -9.24 55.49 2.86
N ILE A 9 -10.08 54.54 2.47
CA ILE A 9 -11.51 54.80 2.26
C ILE A 9 -12.35 53.65 2.86
N ASN A 10 -13.22 54.04 3.77
CA ASN A 10 -14.28 53.30 4.43
C ASN A 10 -15.36 52.89 3.41
N LYS A 11 -15.62 51.59 3.24
CA LYS A 11 -16.77 51.07 2.48
C LYS A 11 -17.49 49.98 3.29
N LYS A 12 -18.43 50.42 4.12
CA LYS A 12 -19.70 49.69 4.26
C LYS A 12 -20.38 49.71 2.88
N ILE A 13 -21.03 48.60 2.50
CA ILE A 13 -21.75 48.35 1.24
C ILE A 13 -20.86 47.76 0.13
N PHE A 14 -20.67 46.44 0.18
CA PHE A 14 -20.82 45.49 -0.95
C PHE A 14 -20.25 44.13 -0.49
N PHE A 15 -21.06 43.26 0.11
CA PHE A 15 -20.84 41.81 0.11
C PHE A 15 -22.10 41.13 0.64
N LEU A 16 -23.14 41.09 -0.20
CA LEU A 16 -24.26 40.18 -0.05
C LEU A 16 -24.30 39.36 -1.34
N LEU A 17 -24.48 38.04 -1.19
CA LEU A 17 -24.59 37.01 -2.23
C LEU A 17 -23.27 36.60 -2.90
N ILE A 18 -22.58 35.64 -2.27
CA ILE A 18 -22.36 34.26 -2.76
C ILE A 18 -21.89 33.46 -1.54
N PHE A 19 -22.83 33.18 -0.63
CA PHE A 19 -22.75 31.94 0.14
C PHE A 19 -23.37 30.88 -0.75
N ALA A 20 -22.61 30.42 -1.75
CA ALA A 20 -22.89 29.14 -2.36
C ALA A 20 -22.66 28.12 -1.25
N PHE A 21 -23.76 27.67 -0.65
CA PHE A 21 -23.85 26.38 0.00
C PHE A 21 -23.25 25.35 -0.96
N TYR A 22 -21.95 25.07 -0.84
CA TYR A 22 -21.46 23.73 -1.10
C TYR A 22 -22.03 22.88 0.03
N GLY A 23 -23.30 22.52 -0.12
CA GLY A 23 -23.83 21.34 0.53
C GLY A 23 -22.97 20.19 0.02
N MET A 24 -21.95 19.82 0.79
CA MET A 24 -21.41 18.49 0.74
C MET A 24 -22.59 17.57 1.05
N VAL A 25 -23.22 17.06 0.01
CA VAL A 25 -23.98 15.82 0.10
C VAL A 25 -22.92 14.80 0.49
N ASN A 26 -22.72 14.58 1.80
CA ASN A 26 -22.13 13.33 2.25
C ASN A 26 -23.01 12.27 1.61
N ALA A 27 -22.51 11.58 0.59
CA ALA A 27 -23.19 10.40 0.06
C ALA A 27 -23.45 9.52 1.28
N GLN A 28 -24.71 9.38 1.68
CA GLN A 28 -25.06 8.58 2.84
C GLN A 28 -24.64 7.15 2.53
N CYS A 29 -23.68 6.68 3.30
CA CYS A 29 -23.19 5.32 3.26
C CYS A 29 -24.28 4.38 3.80
N ILE A 30 -24.93 3.63 2.91
CA ILE A 30 -25.97 2.66 3.26
C ILE A 30 -25.28 1.38 3.76
N PRO A 31 -25.57 0.88 4.97
CA PRO A 31 -24.98 -0.37 5.44
C PRO A 31 -25.20 -1.53 4.45
N TYR A 32 -24.12 -2.20 4.06
CA TYR A 32 -24.17 -3.36 3.19
C TYR A 32 -24.34 -4.63 4.01
N THR A 33 -25.48 -5.29 3.85
CA THR A 33 -25.83 -6.54 4.55
C THR A 33 -26.12 -7.69 3.57
N GLY A 34 -25.75 -7.52 2.30
CA GLY A 34 -26.02 -8.49 1.22
C GLY A 34 -27.24 -8.16 0.35
N GLN A 35 -27.89 -7.00 0.56
CA GLN A 35 -28.97 -6.54 -0.30
C GLN A 35 -28.48 -6.15 -1.72
N ALA A 36 -29.42 -5.99 -2.66
CA ALA A 36 -29.12 -5.49 -4.00
C ALA A 36 -28.57 -4.05 -3.96
N ILE A 37 -27.53 -3.79 -4.77
CA ILE A 37 -26.93 -2.46 -4.93
C ILE A 37 -27.66 -1.73 -6.06
N LEU A 38 -28.12 -0.52 -5.76
CA LEU A 38 -28.91 0.31 -6.66
C LEU A 38 -28.05 1.48 -7.18
N THR A 39 -28.24 1.85 -8.45
CA THR A 39 -27.59 3.00 -9.09
C THR A 39 -27.82 4.29 -8.29
N GLY A 40 -26.77 5.10 -8.17
CA GLY A 40 -26.80 6.40 -7.49
C GLY A 40 -26.52 6.32 -5.99
N ASN A 41 -26.41 5.12 -5.42
CA ASN A 41 -26.19 4.91 -3.99
C ASN A 41 -24.77 4.42 -3.68
N THR A 42 -24.29 4.81 -2.49
CA THR A 42 -23.08 4.28 -1.89
C THR A 42 -23.45 3.32 -0.77
N TYR A 43 -22.93 2.11 -0.82
CA TYR A 43 -23.08 1.11 0.21
C TYR A 43 -21.75 0.90 0.92
N CYS A 44 -21.75 0.63 2.23
CA CYS A 44 -20.52 0.26 2.92
C CYS A 44 -20.69 -0.93 3.85
N LEU A 45 -19.70 -1.81 3.79
CA LEU A 45 -19.51 -2.91 4.73
C LEU A 45 -18.49 -2.51 5.79
N ASN A 46 -18.82 -2.78 7.06
CA ASN A 46 -17.88 -2.69 8.17
C ASN A 46 -17.86 -4.05 8.89
N GLY A 47 -16.73 -4.73 8.87
CA GLY A 47 -16.57 -6.09 9.39
C GLY A 47 -16.70 -7.18 8.33
N ASN A 48 -16.96 -8.40 8.77
CA ASN A 48 -16.98 -9.57 7.88
C ASN A 48 -18.39 -9.88 7.38
N LEU A 49 -18.53 -10.18 6.09
CA LEU A 49 -19.78 -10.63 5.49
C LEU A 49 -19.51 -11.69 4.43
N THR A 50 -20.25 -12.80 4.49
CA THR A 50 -20.26 -13.81 3.43
C THR A 50 -21.66 -13.84 2.82
N VAL A 51 -21.74 -13.64 1.51
CA VAL A 51 -22.95 -13.83 0.72
C VAL A 51 -22.78 -15.04 -0.20
N SER A 52 -23.80 -15.89 -0.30
CA SER A 52 -23.80 -17.08 -1.16
C SER A 52 -24.26 -16.79 -2.59
N SER A 53 -24.34 -15.52 -2.97
CA SER A 53 -24.82 -15.05 -4.28
C SER A 53 -23.77 -14.17 -4.95
N SER A 54 -23.99 -13.92 -6.24
CA SER A 54 -23.22 -12.93 -7.00
C SER A 54 -23.62 -11.51 -6.60
N ILE A 55 -22.66 -10.58 -6.63
CA ILE A 55 -22.86 -9.16 -6.35
C ILE A 55 -22.75 -8.39 -7.68
N ALA A 56 -23.68 -7.48 -7.94
CA ALA A 56 -23.60 -6.55 -9.05
C ALA A 56 -23.55 -5.11 -8.53
N ILE A 57 -22.51 -4.37 -8.92
CA ILE A 57 -22.33 -2.95 -8.64
C ILE A 57 -22.61 -2.21 -9.95
N PRO A 58 -23.84 -1.68 -10.16
CA PRO A 58 -24.20 -1.03 -11.42
C PRO A 58 -23.47 0.31 -11.61
N ASN A 59 -23.49 0.83 -12.84
CA ASN A 59 -22.97 2.17 -13.14
C ASN A 59 -23.57 3.21 -12.18
N GLY A 60 -22.72 4.09 -11.65
CA GLY A 60 -23.13 5.15 -10.71
C GLY A 60 -23.42 4.67 -9.29
N ALA A 61 -23.17 3.41 -8.95
CA ALA A 61 -23.16 2.92 -7.58
C ALA A 61 -21.74 2.66 -7.08
N THR A 62 -21.57 2.69 -5.76
CA THR A 62 -20.30 2.40 -5.09
C THR A 62 -20.53 1.41 -3.96
N LEU A 63 -19.69 0.38 -3.85
CA LEU A 63 -19.59 -0.49 -2.68
C LEU A 63 -18.23 -0.25 -2.01
N ILE A 64 -18.24 0.11 -0.73
CA ILE A 64 -17.03 0.38 0.06
C ILE A 64 -16.87 -0.70 1.12
N ILE A 65 -15.74 -1.42 1.12
CA ILE A 65 -15.37 -2.33 2.19
C ILE A 65 -14.47 -1.56 3.15
N GLN A 66 -15.04 -1.08 4.25
CA GLN A 66 -14.34 -0.18 5.17
C GLN A 66 -13.36 -0.92 6.08
N SER A 67 -13.71 -2.14 6.47
CA SER A 67 -12.90 -3.01 7.31
C SER A 67 -13.37 -4.47 7.12
N GLY A 68 -12.54 -5.42 7.57
CA GLY A 68 -12.91 -6.84 7.54
C GLY A 68 -12.86 -7.44 6.14
N GLN A 69 -13.65 -8.49 5.91
CA GLN A 69 -13.66 -9.28 4.69
C GLN A 69 -15.07 -9.45 4.12
N LEU A 70 -15.25 -9.07 2.86
CA LEU A 70 -16.40 -9.49 2.05
C LEU A 70 -16.06 -10.78 1.31
N GLN A 71 -16.95 -11.77 1.36
CA GLN A 71 -16.88 -12.96 0.51
C GLN A 71 -18.17 -13.12 -0.30
N SER A 72 -18.04 -13.38 -1.60
CA SER A 72 -19.17 -13.61 -2.52
C SER A 72 -18.86 -14.70 -3.55
N VAL A 73 -19.86 -15.05 -4.38
CA VAL A 73 -19.67 -16.00 -5.50
C VAL A 73 -19.00 -15.30 -6.69
N ASP A 74 -19.72 -14.47 -7.44
CA ASP A 74 -19.14 -13.64 -8.50
C ASP A 74 -19.31 -12.15 -8.16
N ILE A 75 -18.51 -11.28 -8.76
CA ILE A 75 -18.66 -9.83 -8.62
C ILE A 75 -18.64 -9.16 -10.00
N GLN A 76 -19.72 -8.45 -10.33
CA GLN A 76 -19.78 -7.56 -11.48
C GLN A 76 -19.60 -6.12 -11.01
N VAL A 77 -18.57 -5.44 -11.54
CA VAL A 77 -18.21 -4.07 -11.18
C VAL A 77 -18.37 -3.17 -12.40
N ASN A 78 -19.57 -2.64 -12.61
CA ASN A 78 -19.83 -1.58 -13.60
C ASN A 78 -19.71 -0.18 -12.96
N GLY A 79 -19.95 -0.07 -11.64
CA GLY A 79 -19.67 1.13 -10.86
C GLY A 79 -18.29 1.07 -10.20
N GLU A 80 -18.25 1.24 -8.89
CA GLU A 80 -17.02 1.27 -8.09
C GLU A 80 -17.05 0.28 -6.92
N LEU A 81 -15.98 -0.51 -6.78
CA LEU A 81 -15.68 -1.28 -5.57
C LEU A 81 -14.45 -0.67 -4.91
N ASP A 82 -14.59 -0.09 -3.72
CA ASP A 82 -13.48 0.50 -2.95
C ASP A 82 -13.18 -0.38 -1.74
N ILE A 83 -12.00 -0.98 -1.69
CA ILE A 83 -11.52 -1.85 -0.62
C ILE A 83 -10.52 -1.00 0.19
N LEU A 84 -10.92 -0.50 1.35
CA LEU A 84 -10.08 0.40 2.14
C LEU A 84 -8.88 -0.33 2.77
N ASP A 85 -7.97 0.45 3.38
CA ASP A 85 -6.75 -0.03 4.01
C ASP A 85 -7.02 -1.23 4.95
N GLY A 86 -6.28 -2.32 4.74
CA GLY A 86 -6.39 -3.57 5.52
C GLY A 86 -7.69 -4.37 5.32
N ALA A 87 -8.65 -3.87 4.54
CA ALA A 87 -9.87 -4.60 4.21
C ALA A 87 -9.61 -5.63 3.08
N SER A 88 -10.56 -6.54 2.87
CA SER A 88 -10.38 -7.59 1.86
C SER A 88 -11.67 -8.02 1.19
N VAL A 89 -11.52 -8.51 -0.04
CA VAL A 89 -12.58 -9.16 -0.81
C VAL A 89 -12.10 -10.51 -1.28
N LYS A 90 -12.94 -11.54 -1.08
CA LYS A 90 -12.78 -12.87 -1.63
C LYS A 90 -13.94 -13.23 -2.55
N SER A 91 -13.64 -13.87 -3.67
CA SER A 91 -14.64 -14.38 -4.62
C SER A 91 -14.39 -15.85 -4.91
N THR A 92 -15.40 -16.72 -4.75
CA THR A 92 -15.26 -18.13 -5.14
C THR A 92 -15.48 -18.37 -6.64
N GLY A 93 -15.87 -17.33 -7.36
CA GLY A 93 -16.11 -17.30 -8.80
C GLY A 93 -15.36 -16.15 -9.45
N SER A 94 -15.91 -15.64 -10.55
CA SER A 94 -15.24 -14.69 -11.44
C SER A 94 -15.59 -13.24 -11.14
N ILE A 95 -14.74 -12.32 -11.60
CA ILE A 95 -14.96 -10.89 -11.52
C ILE A 95 -14.99 -10.28 -12.92
N THR A 96 -16.01 -9.47 -13.17
CA THR A 96 -16.11 -8.68 -14.41
C THR A 96 -16.04 -7.20 -14.06
N ILE A 97 -15.22 -6.44 -14.78
CA ILE A 97 -15.01 -5.02 -14.50
C ILE A 97 -15.26 -4.23 -15.78
N GLY A 98 -16.22 -3.32 -15.72
CA GLY A 98 -16.65 -2.54 -16.86
C GLY A 98 -17.28 -3.36 -17.97
N THR A 99 -17.87 -2.65 -18.92
CA THR A 99 -18.54 -3.24 -20.07
C THR A 99 -18.11 -2.46 -21.32
N PHE A 100 -17.91 -3.17 -22.42
CA PHE A 100 -17.44 -2.60 -23.67
C PHE A 100 -18.35 -1.46 -24.18
N GLY A 101 -17.76 -0.31 -24.50
CA GLY A 101 -18.44 0.82 -25.14
C GLY A 101 -19.51 1.53 -24.31
N THR A 102 -19.57 1.31 -22.99
CA THR A 102 -20.57 1.98 -22.14
C THR A 102 -20.34 3.47 -21.94
N GLN A 103 -19.12 3.96 -22.19
CA GLN A 103 -18.71 5.34 -21.88
C GLN A 103 -18.91 5.68 -20.39
N LYS A 104 -18.84 4.67 -19.51
CA LYS A 104 -18.89 4.82 -18.06
C LYS A 104 -17.65 4.22 -17.45
N ASN A 105 -17.02 4.98 -16.55
CA ASN A 105 -15.89 4.47 -15.78
C ASN A 105 -16.35 3.36 -14.85
N SER A 106 -15.52 2.33 -14.73
CA SER A 106 -15.65 1.28 -13.73
C SER A 106 -14.30 1.07 -13.06
N LYS A 107 -14.29 0.82 -11.76
CA LYS A 107 -13.03 0.59 -11.07
C LYS A 107 -13.16 -0.29 -9.83
N ILE A 108 -12.12 -1.06 -9.58
CA ILE A 108 -11.86 -1.65 -8.27
C ILE A 108 -10.66 -0.90 -7.69
N LYS A 109 -10.78 -0.35 -6.49
CA LYS A 109 -9.71 0.33 -5.80
C LYS A 109 -9.32 -0.46 -4.55
N LEU A 110 -8.01 -0.64 -4.37
CA LEU A 110 -7.41 -1.32 -3.24
C LEU A 110 -6.56 -0.32 -2.46
N GLY A 111 -6.91 -0.10 -1.20
CA GLY A 111 -6.12 0.65 -0.22
C GLY A 111 -4.90 -0.12 0.26
N LYS A 112 -4.15 0.47 1.17
CA LYS A 112 -2.88 -0.10 1.66
C LYS A 112 -3.12 -1.44 2.33
N LYS A 113 -2.28 -2.43 2.01
CA LYS A 113 -2.37 -3.78 2.60
C LYS A 113 -3.77 -4.40 2.52
N SER A 114 -4.54 -4.03 1.49
CA SER A 114 -5.82 -4.67 1.18
C SER A 114 -5.63 -5.74 0.11
N PHE A 115 -6.54 -6.71 0.03
CA PHE A 115 -6.52 -7.67 -1.08
C PHE A 115 -7.85 -7.92 -1.73
N LEU A 116 -7.74 -8.29 -3.01
CA LEU A 116 -8.75 -8.99 -3.78
C LEU A 116 -8.19 -10.37 -4.14
N SER A 117 -8.83 -11.45 -3.69
CA SER A 117 -8.42 -12.82 -4.03
C SER A 117 -9.61 -13.59 -4.58
N LEU A 118 -9.43 -14.25 -5.73
CA LEU A 118 -10.50 -15.01 -6.36
C LEU A 118 -10.04 -16.35 -6.93
N THR A 119 -10.92 -17.35 -6.89
CA THR A 119 -10.69 -18.66 -7.50
C THR A 119 -11.11 -18.72 -8.96
N GLY A 120 -11.88 -17.74 -9.45
CA GLY A 120 -12.29 -17.62 -10.85
C GLY A 120 -11.43 -16.67 -11.67
N SER A 121 -11.93 -16.31 -12.85
CA SER A 121 -11.25 -15.43 -13.80
C SER A 121 -11.59 -13.96 -13.56
N VAL A 122 -10.72 -13.07 -14.02
CA VAL A 122 -11.00 -11.63 -14.16
C VAL A 122 -11.18 -11.30 -15.64
N SER A 123 -12.25 -10.60 -15.98
CA SER A 123 -12.47 -10.05 -17.33
C SER A 123 -12.74 -8.56 -17.25
N GLN A 124 -11.83 -7.75 -17.80
CA GLN A 124 -11.97 -6.30 -17.91
C GLN A 124 -12.47 -5.93 -19.30
N GLY A 125 -13.69 -5.38 -19.37
CA GLY A 125 -14.22 -4.77 -20.59
C GLY A 125 -13.55 -3.42 -20.90
N ASP A 126 -13.74 -2.92 -22.12
CA ASP A 126 -13.25 -1.59 -22.50
C ASP A 126 -14.39 -0.56 -22.72
N PRO A 127 -14.77 0.23 -21.68
CA PRO A 127 -15.79 1.27 -21.79
C PRO A 127 -15.51 2.33 -22.87
N SER A 128 -14.24 2.53 -23.23
CA SER A 128 -13.81 3.55 -24.19
C SER A 128 -14.09 3.18 -25.65
N PHE A 129 -14.50 1.93 -25.92
CA PHE A 129 -14.68 1.40 -27.27
C PHE A 129 -13.39 1.55 -28.10
N MET A 130 -12.31 0.92 -27.64
CA MET A 130 -10.98 0.98 -28.26
C MET A 130 -10.48 2.43 -28.44
N GLY A 131 -10.76 3.29 -27.47
CA GLY A 131 -10.37 4.70 -27.47
C GLY A 131 -11.27 5.65 -28.26
N ALA A 132 -12.38 5.17 -28.86
CA ALA A 132 -13.31 6.06 -29.56
C ALA A 132 -13.99 7.09 -28.61
N PHE A 133 -14.09 6.75 -27.32
CA PHE A 133 -14.62 7.62 -26.26
C PHE A 133 -13.55 7.86 -25.18
N PRO A 134 -12.63 8.82 -25.38
CA PRO A 134 -11.55 9.09 -24.45
C PRO A 134 -12.08 9.55 -23.09
N GLY A 135 -11.32 9.26 -22.02
CA GLY A 135 -11.66 9.64 -20.65
C GLY A 135 -12.56 8.65 -19.91
N THR A 136 -12.88 7.50 -20.53
CA THR A 136 -13.59 6.39 -19.89
C THR A 136 -12.72 5.14 -19.85
N SER A 137 -12.76 4.40 -18.74
CA SER A 137 -11.85 3.28 -18.49
C SER A 137 -12.43 2.28 -17.50
N SER A 138 -11.96 1.03 -17.59
CA SER A 138 -12.17 -0.01 -16.60
C SER A 138 -10.81 -0.39 -16.00
N VAL A 139 -10.57 -0.06 -14.73
CA VAL A 139 -9.23 -0.20 -14.12
C VAL A 139 -9.27 -0.85 -12.74
N ILE A 140 -8.17 -1.49 -12.37
CA ILE A 140 -7.87 -1.83 -10.98
C ILE A 140 -6.83 -0.84 -10.45
N GLU A 141 -7.16 -0.09 -9.42
CA GLU A 141 -6.26 0.82 -8.73
C GLU A 141 -5.69 0.16 -7.47
N MET A 142 -4.37 0.20 -7.30
CA MET A 142 -3.67 -0.52 -6.25
C MET A 142 -2.74 0.42 -5.46
N ASP A 143 -2.94 0.53 -4.15
CA ASP A 143 -2.04 1.24 -3.23
C ASP A 143 -0.92 0.30 -2.73
N ALA A 144 0.06 0.87 -2.04
CA ALA A 144 1.21 0.19 -1.47
C ALA A 144 0.81 -0.99 -0.56
N GLY A 145 1.40 -2.14 -0.83
CA GLY A 145 1.18 -3.40 -0.13
C GLY A 145 -0.11 -4.11 -0.49
N SER A 146 -0.89 -3.60 -1.46
CA SER A 146 -2.11 -4.30 -1.89
C SER A 146 -1.82 -5.47 -2.83
N VAL A 147 -2.71 -6.46 -2.83
CA VAL A 147 -2.58 -7.69 -3.61
C VAL A 147 -3.86 -8.02 -4.36
N VAL A 148 -3.73 -8.28 -5.65
CA VAL A 148 -4.77 -8.91 -6.47
C VAL A 148 -4.28 -10.30 -6.84
N GLU A 149 -4.96 -11.34 -6.37
CA GLU A 149 -4.62 -12.74 -6.66
C GLU A 149 -5.76 -13.40 -7.45
N ILE A 150 -5.46 -13.76 -8.69
CA ILE A 150 -6.40 -14.34 -9.64
C ILE A 150 -6.02 -15.80 -9.87
N CYS A 151 -6.81 -16.72 -9.34
CA CYS A 151 -6.61 -18.16 -9.55
C CYS A 151 -7.32 -18.71 -10.80
N GLY A 152 -7.69 -17.84 -11.71
CA GLY A 152 -8.19 -18.15 -13.04
C GLY A 152 -7.47 -17.34 -14.11
N THR A 153 -8.09 -17.20 -15.28
CA THR A 153 -7.54 -16.38 -16.35
C THR A 153 -7.73 -14.89 -16.05
N PHE A 154 -6.82 -14.06 -16.57
CA PHE A 154 -7.01 -12.61 -16.60
C PHE A 154 -7.11 -12.16 -18.05
N THR A 155 -8.21 -11.51 -18.41
CA THR A 155 -8.42 -10.95 -19.74
C THR A 155 -8.74 -9.47 -19.63
N GLN A 156 -8.19 -8.67 -20.54
CA GLN A 156 -8.48 -7.25 -20.63
C GLN A 156 -8.66 -6.83 -22.08
N GLN A 157 -9.59 -5.92 -22.37
CA GLN A 157 -9.91 -5.52 -23.75
C GLN A 157 -9.25 -4.21 -24.20
N SER A 158 -8.74 -3.39 -23.30
CA SER A 158 -8.23 -2.07 -23.64
C SER A 158 -6.91 -2.14 -24.40
N THR A 159 -6.79 -1.32 -25.43
CA THR A 159 -5.52 -1.07 -26.16
C THR A 159 -4.99 0.34 -25.95
N THR A 160 -5.69 1.16 -25.13
CA THR A 160 -5.45 2.61 -25.05
C THR A 160 -5.17 3.13 -23.65
N TYR A 161 -5.33 2.31 -22.61
CA TYR A 161 -4.99 2.63 -21.24
C TYR A 161 -4.57 1.36 -20.47
N PRO A 162 -3.75 1.49 -19.42
CA PRO A 162 -3.34 0.34 -18.62
C PRO A 162 -4.52 -0.24 -17.82
N SER A 163 -4.53 -1.57 -17.72
CA SER A 163 -5.50 -2.37 -16.96
C SER A 163 -5.44 -2.16 -15.44
N VAL A 164 -4.24 -1.90 -14.94
CA VAL A 164 -3.91 -1.75 -13.52
C VAL A 164 -3.11 -0.46 -13.33
N LYS A 165 -3.47 0.33 -12.32
CA LYS A 165 -2.82 1.59 -11.99
C LYS A 165 -2.32 1.56 -10.55
N TYR A 166 -1.09 2.00 -10.35
CA TYR A 166 -0.59 2.26 -9.00
C TYR A 166 -1.06 3.62 -8.51
N ILE A 167 -1.53 3.70 -7.27
CA ILE A 167 -2.00 4.94 -6.63
C ILE A 167 -1.29 5.23 -5.30
N GLY A 168 -0.32 4.40 -4.92
CA GLY A 168 0.37 4.50 -3.64
C GLY A 168 1.61 5.41 -3.66
N ALA A 169 2.34 5.41 -2.55
CA ALA A 169 3.57 6.19 -2.43
C ALA A 169 4.69 5.64 -3.34
N PRO A 170 5.63 6.47 -3.86
CA PRO A 170 6.63 6.06 -4.85
C PRO A 170 7.58 4.92 -4.45
N ASN A 171 7.67 4.57 -3.16
CA ASN A 171 8.54 3.51 -2.65
C ASN A 171 7.78 2.24 -2.23
N GLY A 172 6.46 2.22 -2.36
CA GLY A 172 5.65 1.04 -2.11
C GLY A 172 5.55 0.15 -3.34
N LYS A 173 5.15 -1.11 -3.16
CA LYS A 173 4.88 -2.07 -4.25
C LYS A 173 3.46 -2.60 -4.11
N ALA A 174 2.83 -2.98 -5.22
CA ALA A 174 1.57 -3.73 -5.21
C ALA A 174 1.67 -4.92 -6.16
N TYR A 175 1.04 -6.05 -5.80
CA TYR A 175 1.20 -7.30 -6.55
C TYR A 175 -0.09 -7.66 -7.29
N CYS A 176 -0.01 -7.74 -8.63
CA CYS A 176 -1.09 -8.26 -9.47
C CYS A 176 -0.68 -9.63 -10.02
N ILE A 177 -1.30 -10.69 -9.51
CA ILE A 177 -0.87 -12.06 -9.71
C ILE A 177 -1.97 -12.82 -10.45
N ALA A 178 -1.65 -13.36 -11.62
CA ALA A 178 -2.50 -14.28 -12.37
C ALA A 178 -1.86 -15.67 -12.40
N LYS A 179 -2.58 -16.66 -11.88
CA LYS A 179 -2.09 -18.05 -11.78
C LYS A 179 -2.35 -18.88 -13.04
N ALA A 180 -3.28 -18.45 -13.89
CA ALA A 180 -3.55 -19.05 -15.19
C ALA A 180 -3.17 -18.09 -16.34
N ASP A 181 -3.65 -18.39 -17.55
CA ASP A 181 -3.32 -17.64 -18.76
C ASP A 181 -3.84 -16.19 -18.71
N VAL A 182 -3.04 -15.30 -19.28
CA VAL A 182 -3.22 -13.85 -19.24
C VAL A 182 -3.33 -13.35 -20.68
N SER A 183 -4.34 -12.55 -21.00
CA SER A 183 -4.48 -12.01 -22.35
C SER A 183 -4.99 -10.58 -22.44
N GLY A 184 -4.61 -9.90 -23.52
CA GLY A 184 -5.03 -8.54 -23.84
C GLY A 184 -5.87 -8.43 -25.11
N GLY A 185 -6.39 -7.23 -25.36
CA GLY A 185 -7.29 -6.94 -26.49
C GLY A 185 -6.58 -6.76 -27.84
N GLY A 186 -5.26 -6.91 -27.89
CA GLY A 186 -4.44 -6.73 -29.09
C GLY A 186 -3.27 -5.77 -28.91
N PRO A 187 -2.62 -5.32 -30.01
CA PRO A 187 -1.49 -4.41 -29.97
C PRO A 187 -1.80 -3.12 -29.17
N GLY A 188 -0.91 -2.75 -28.24
CA GLY A 188 -1.07 -1.59 -27.36
C GLY A 188 -1.66 -1.92 -25.98
N SER A 189 -2.21 -3.11 -25.81
CA SER A 189 -2.61 -3.63 -24.50
C SER A 189 -1.44 -3.71 -23.54
N VAL A 190 -1.53 -3.06 -22.37
CA VAL A 190 -0.52 -3.14 -21.32
C VAL A 190 -1.15 -3.31 -19.95
N ILE A 191 -0.48 -4.07 -19.07
CA ILE A 191 -0.97 -4.29 -17.69
C ILE A 191 -0.88 -3.00 -16.85
N SER A 192 0.25 -2.30 -16.86
CA SER A 192 0.45 -1.06 -16.11
C SER A 192 1.52 -0.18 -16.76
N ASP A 193 1.51 1.11 -16.45
CA ASP A 193 2.53 2.11 -16.79
C ASP A 193 3.44 2.45 -15.60
N ASP A 194 3.25 1.84 -14.44
CA ASP A 194 4.00 2.12 -13.20
C ASP A 194 4.81 0.90 -12.73
N SER A 195 6.09 1.11 -12.42
CA SER A 195 7.02 0.05 -12.00
C SER A 195 6.76 -0.49 -10.59
N GLN A 196 5.95 0.21 -9.78
CA GLN A 196 5.50 -0.27 -8.47
C GLN A 196 4.40 -1.33 -8.56
N ILE A 197 3.75 -1.48 -9.72
CA ILE A 197 2.97 -2.69 -10.00
C ILE A 197 3.95 -3.81 -10.33
N VAL A 198 3.94 -4.84 -9.49
CA VAL A 198 4.60 -6.12 -9.76
C VAL A 198 3.56 -7.06 -10.36
N ALA A 199 3.62 -7.24 -11.67
CA ALA A 199 2.74 -8.12 -12.43
C ALA A 199 3.37 -9.51 -12.58
N ILE A 200 2.70 -10.54 -12.06
CA ILE A 200 3.16 -11.93 -12.11
C ILE A 200 2.17 -12.76 -12.93
N ALA A 201 2.64 -13.29 -14.06
CA ALA A 201 1.89 -14.17 -14.94
C ALA A 201 2.47 -15.59 -14.86
N MET A 202 1.85 -16.43 -14.02
CA MET A 202 2.27 -17.83 -13.90
C MET A 202 1.81 -18.66 -15.10
N GLY A 203 0.76 -18.26 -15.83
CA GLY A 203 0.34 -18.87 -17.09
C GLY A 203 1.07 -18.34 -18.33
N SER A 204 0.55 -18.71 -19.50
CA SER A 204 0.97 -18.09 -20.76
C SER A 204 0.45 -16.66 -20.87
N VAL A 205 1.09 -15.86 -21.72
CA VAL A 205 0.72 -14.45 -21.95
C VAL A 205 0.54 -14.24 -23.45
N SER A 206 -0.62 -13.73 -23.85
CA SER A 206 -0.93 -13.43 -25.26
C SER A 206 -1.49 -12.03 -25.41
N ASP A 207 -0.97 -11.24 -26.35
CA ASP A 207 -1.51 -9.91 -26.69
C ASP A 207 -1.63 -8.92 -25.53
N LEU A 208 -0.82 -9.09 -24.46
CA LEU A 208 -0.71 -8.20 -23.32
C LEU A 208 0.75 -7.89 -23.02
N GLY A 209 1.13 -6.61 -23.08
CA GLY A 209 2.44 -6.13 -22.71
C GLY A 209 2.56 -5.81 -21.22
N ALA A 210 3.80 -5.84 -20.71
CA ALA A 210 4.10 -5.40 -19.34
C ALA A 210 3.95 -3.87 -19.15
N GLY A 211 4.05 -3.09 -20.23
CA GLY A 211 4.13 -1.63 -20.14
C GLY A 211 5.30 -1.17 -19.26
N GLY A 212 5.03 -0.32 -18.28
CA GLY A 212 6.01 0.16 -17.29
C GLY A 212 6.12 -0.70 -16.03
N SER A 213 5.32 -1.77 -15.90
CA SER A 213 5.31 -2.62 -14.70
C SER A 213 6.60 -3.40 -14.50
N SER A 214 6.89 -3.72 -13.23
CA SER A 214 7.83 -4.78 -12.89
C SER A 214 7.17 -6.12 -13.22
N PHE A 215 7.70 -6.85 -14.20
CA PHE A 215 7.00 -8.01 -14.76
C PHE A 215 7.76 -9.31 -14.58
N CYS A 216 7.04 -10.35 -14.14
CA CYS A 216 7.50 -11.72 -14.16
C CYS A 216 6.52 -12.61 -14.93
N GLY A 217 6.97 -13.14 -16.06
CA GLY A 217 6.22 -14.04 -16.93
C GLY A 217 6.80 -14.03 -18.35
N PRO A 218 6.21 -14.80 -19.29
CA PRO A 218 5.19 -15.83 -19.07
C PRO A 218 5.74 -17.04 -18.30
N ASN A 219 4.85 -17.91 -17.81
CA ASN A 219 5.19 -19.14 -17.07
C ASN A 219 6.04 -18.89 -15.82
N ALA A 220 5.74 -17.83 -15.09
CA ALA A 220 6.47 -17.42 -13.91
C ALA A 220 6.53 -18.50 -12.81
N THR A 221 7.71 -18.63 -12.23
CA THR A 221 8.00 -19.35 -10.99
C THR A 221 8.94 -18.51 -10.12
N GLN A 222 9.06 -18.84 -8.84
CA GLN A 222 10.01 -18.18 -7.95
C GLN A 222 11.44 -18.23 -8.48
N ALA A 223 11.83 -19.33 -9.13
CA ALA A 223 13.16 -19.48 -9.71
C ALA A 223 13.40 -18.56 -10.92
N THR A 224 12.36 -18.23 -11.69
CA THR A 224 12.50 -17.38 -12.89
C THR A 224 12.68 -15.89 -12.57
N CYS A 225 12.21 -15.43 -11.41
CA CYS A 225 12.21 -14.02 -11.05
C CYS A 225 12.26 -13.81 -9.52
N PRO A 226 13.29 -14.31 -8.84
CA PRO A 226 13.33 -14.36 -7.37
C PRO A 226 13.23 -12.96 -6.71
N SER A 227 13.70 -11.91 -7.39
CA SER A 227 13.61 -10.53 -6.87
C SER A 227 12.23 -9.89 -6.99
N LEU A 228 11.33 -10.46 -7.80
CA LEU A 228 9.96 -9.98 -7.99
C LEU A 228 8.93 -10.90 -7.34
N TRP A 229 9.31 -12.13 -6.98
CA TRP A 229 8.42 -13.09 -6.36
C TRP A 229 8.16 -12.73 -4.90
N PRO A 230 6.91 -12.45 -4.48
CA PRO A 230 6.62 -12.15 -3.09
C PRO A 230 6.71 -13.41 -2.22
N ASP A 231 7.15 -13.21 -0.99
CA ASP A 231 7.02 -14.23 0.04
C ASP A 231 5.54 -14.59 0.26
N GLY A 232 5.30 -15.87 0.55
CA GLY A 232 3.93 -16.41 0.68
C GLY A 232 3.24 -16.79 -0.64
N LEU A 233 3.77 -16.44 -1.81
CA LEU A 233 3.23 -16.91 -3.09
C LEU A 233 3.73 -18.33 -3.42
N SER A 234 2.80 -19.29 -3.55
CA SER A 234 3.11 -20.66 -3.94
C SER A 234 3.50 -20.78 -5.42
N ASN A 235 4.47 -21.65 -5.72
CA ASN A 235 4.78 -22.07 -7.09
C ASN A 235 3.68 -22.96 -7.71
N ASP A 236 2.81 -23.54 -6.89
CA ASP A 236 1.66 -24.28 -7.39
C ASP A 236 0.55 -23.32 -7.86
N LYS A 237 0.27 -23.36 -9.16
CA LYS A 237 -0.78 -22.55 -9.81
C LYS A 237 -2.18 -22.87 -9.28
N MET A 238 -2.38 -24.08 -8.76
CA MET A 238 -3.67 -24.52 -8.21
C MET A 238 -3.87 -24.11 -6.74
N SER A 239 -2.81 -23.67 -6.06
CA SER A 239 -2.86 -23.22 -4.67
C SER A 239 -3.39 -21.79 -4.59
N CYS A 240 -4.71 -21.60 -4.61
CA CYS A 240 -5.32 -20.27 -4.47
C CYS A 240 -5.33 -19.76 -3.01
N GLY A 241 -5.49 -18.45 -2.82
CA GLY A 241 -5.69 -17.84 -1.51
C GLY A 241 -4.41 -17.50 -0.77
N ASN A 242 -3.31 -17.24 -1.50
CA ASN A 242 -2.04 -16.77 -0.93
C ASN A 242 -2.05 -15.28 -0.59
N ALA A 243 -2.99 -14.48 -1.10
CA ALA A 243 -3.02 -13.02 -0.87
C ALA A 243 -2.92 -12.60 0.62
N PRO A 244 -3.60 -13.25 1.59
CA PRO A 244 -3.45 -12.91 3.00
C PRO A 244 -2.03 -13.11 3.51
N THR A 245 -1.36 -14.19 3.10
CA THR A 245 0.03 -14.45 3.48
C THR A 245 0.95 -13.42 2.85
N ILE A 246 0.79 -13.15 1.54
CA ILE A 246 1.62 -12.16 0.83
C ILE A 246 1.55 -10.80 1.52
N ILE A 247 0.37 -10.33 1.93
CA ILE A 247 0.24 -9.04 2.62
C ILE A 247 0.92 -9.02 3.97
N ASN A 248 0.86 -10.12 4.71
CA ASN A 248 1.52 -10.21 6.02
C ASN A 248 3.06 -10.19 5.87
N GLU A 249 3.59 -10.76 4.79
CA GLU A 249 5.04 -10.80 4.53
C GLU A 249 5.56 -9.51 3.86
N ILE A 250 4.70 -8.67 3.27
CA ILE A 250 5.07 -7.32 2.78
C ILE A 250 5.55 -6.42 3.94
N ASP A 251 5.22 -6.77 5.18
CA ASP A 251 5.70 -6.13 6.41
C ASP A 251 7.03 -6.69 6.91
N ASP A 252 8.09 -6.56 6.10
CA ASP A 252 9.47 -6.67 6.59
C ASP A 252 9.86 -5.50 7.54
N VAL A 253 8.85 -4.85 8.14
CA VAL A 253 8.94 -4.01 9.33
C VAL A 253 8.60 -4.87 10.55
N CYS A 254 9.43 -5.89 10.84
CA CYS A 254 9.41 -6.62 12.11
C CYS A 254 9.40 -5.66 13.30
N THR A 255 8.26 -5.57 13.97
CA THR A 255 8.07 -4.84 15.22
C THR A 255 7.33 -5.77 16.15
N LYS A 256 7.88 -5.99 17.35
CA LYS A 256 7.13 -6.64 18.41
C LYS A 256 6.05 -5.68 18.89
N PRO A 257 4.80 -6.14 19.10
CA PRO A 257 3.83 -5.38 19.86
C PRO A 257 4.47 -4.93 21.19
N GLY A 258 4.18 -3.70 21.62
CA GLY A 258 4.65 -3.24 22.93
C GLY A 258 4.14 -4.16 24.03
N ALA A 259 5.01 -4.54 24.97
CA ALA A 259 4.62 -5.35 26.11
C ALA A 259 3.60 -4.58 26.97
N LEU A 260 2.44 -5.20 27.24
CA LEU A 260 1.44 -4.67 28.16
C LEU A 260 1.78 -5.11 29.59
N GLY A 261 1.58 -4.24 30.57
CA GLY A 261 1.77 -4.59 31.99
C GLY A 261 2.16 -3.39 32.87
N THR A 262 2.39 -3.68 34.15
CA THR A 262 2.99 -2.73 35.10
C THR A 262 4.50 -2.67 34.86
N PRO A 263 5.13 -1.48 34.80
CA PRO A 263 6.58 -1.36 34.72
C PRO A 263 7.26 -2.12 35.86
N ASP A 264 8.23 -2.96 35.52
CA ASP A 264 9.07 -3.69 36.49
C ASP A 264 10.36 -2.93 36.83
N GLY A 265 10.61 -1.81 36.13
CA GLY A 265 11.70 -0.90 36.42
C GLY A 265 11.45 0.54 35.95
N PHE A 266 12.31 1.43 36.44
CA PHE A 266 12.32 2.84 36.05
C PHE A 266 13.71 3.24 35.56
N THR A 267 13.73 4.22 34.67
CA THR A 267 14.95 4.71 34.03
C THR A 267 15.87 5.35 35.06
N LYS A 268 17.13 4.89 35.12
CA LYS A 268 18.12 5.36 36.11
C LYS A 268 19.09 6.40 35.56
N PHE A 269 19.19 6.52 34.25
CA PHE A 269 20.10 7.44 33.57
C PHE A 269 19.35 8.26 32.54
N GLY A 270 19.58 9.57 32.53
CA GLY A 270 19.01 10.43 31.52
C GLY A 270 19.82 11.69 31.28
N ILE A 271 19.69 12.22 30.07
CA ILE A 271 20.24 13.50 29.63
C ILE A 271 19.08 14.40 29.21
N THR A 272 18.92 15.54 29.87
CA THR A 272 17.91 16.55 29.53
C THR A 272 18.56 17.90 29.32
N VAL A 273 18.10 18.64 28.30
CA VAL A 273 18.42 20.06 28.11
C VAL A 273 17.29 20.97 28.64
N GLN A 274 16.27 20.38 29.26
CA GLN A 274 15.16 21.08 29.88
C GLN A 274 15.39 21.34 31.36
N GLN A 275 14.51 22.14 31.95
CA GLN A 275 14.37 22.19 33.40
C GLN A 275 13.95 20.80 33.90
N LYS A 276 14.85 20.13 34.63
CA LYS A 276 14.60 18.79 35.19
C LYS A 276 13.33 18.80 36.04
N ASN A 277 12.31 18.05 35.60
CA ASN A 277 11.09 17.86 36.37
C ASN A 277 11.38 17.01 37.63
N THR A 278 10.57 17.18 38.68
CA THR A 278 10.62 16.34 39.88
C THR A 278 10.41 14.87 39.48
N ALA A 279 11.22 13.98 40.05
CA ALA A 279 11.26 12.54 39.76
C ALA A 279 11.73 12.13 38.35
N TRP A 280 12.19 13.05 37.49
CA TRP A 280 12.86 12.66 36.24
C TRP A 280 14.32 12.22 36.51
N PRO A 281 14.88 11.20 35.84
CA PRO A 281 14.26 10.30 34.85
C PRO A 281 13.53 9.09 35.46
N GLU A 282 13.50 8.98 36.79
CA GLU A 282 12.92 7.86 37.53
C GLU A 282 11.40 7.69 37.37
N ASN A 283 10.73 8.65 36.72
CA ASN A 283 9.33 8.57 36.34
C ASN A 283 9.11 8.02 34.92
N ILE A 284 10.19 7.74 34.17
CA ILE A 284 10.12 7.11 32.84
C ILE A 284 10.20 5.59 33.02
N PRO A 285 9.11 4.84 32.79
CA PRO A 285 9.08 3.40 33.00
C PRO A 285 9.92 2.67 31.95
N ASN A 286 10.62 1.62 32.37
CA ASN A 286 11.32 0.63 31.52
C ASN A 286 12.34 1.18 30.49
N GLY A 287 12.77 2.44 30.62
CA GLY A 287 13.82 3.01 29.78
C GLY A 287 15.21 2.63 30.28
N PHE A 288 16.13 2.30 29.37
CA PHE A 288 17.55 2.13 29.73
C PHE A 288 18.25 3.50 29.84
N ILE A 289 17.90 4.43 28.94
CA ILE A 289 18.37 5.82 28.91
C ILE A 289 17.19 6.72 28.54
N ALA A 290 17.02 7.84 29.24
CA ALA A 290 16.07 8.90 28.87
C ALA A 290 16.79 10.08 28.23
N LEU A 291 16.41 10.47 27.01
CA LEU A 291 16.91 11.69 26.35
C LEU A 291 15.75 12.66 26.16
N GLU A 292 15.89 13.89 26.65
CA GLU A 292 14.83 14.90 26.58
C GLU A 292 15.33 16.24 26.02
N SER A 293 14.63 16.73 25.00
CA SER A 293 14.93 17.98 24.31
C SER A 293 13.72 18.46 23.52
N GLN A 294 13.44 19.78 23.49
CA GLN A 294 12.39 20.36 22.63
C GLN A 294 12.93 20.84 21.28
N ASN A 295 14.20 21.26 21.22
CA ASN A 295 14.74 21.96 20.04
C ASN A 295 16.19 21.61 19.69
N LYS A 296 16.80 20.63 20.38
CA LYS A 296 18.12 20.09 20.07
C LYS A 296 17.98 18.67 19.54
N GLY A 297 18.60 18.39 18.39
CA GLY A 297 18.70 17.04 17.87
C GLY A 297 19.75 16.22 18.63
N PHE A 298 19.55 14.91 18.69
CA PHE A 298 20.58 13.97 19.12
C PHE A 298 21.47 13.63 17.92
N VAL A 299 22.77 13.88 18.03
CA VAL A 299 23.75 13.57 16.98
C VAL A 299 24.65 12.47 17.49
N ILE A 300 24.58 11.31 16.84
CA ILE A 300 25.52 10.20 17.09
C ILE A 300 26.90 10.62 16.57
N THR A 301 27.96 10.27 17.30
CA THR A 301 29.34 10.48 16.88
C THR A 301 29.57 9.91 15.48
N ARG A 302 30.07 10.75 14.57
CA ARG A 302 30.40 10.37 13.20
C ARG A 302 31.91 10.19 13.07
N VAL A 303 32.34 9.08 12.50
CA VAL A 303 33.77 8.80 12.26
C VAL A 303 34.01 8.44 10.80
N GLN A 304 35.24 8.59 10.33
CA GLN A 304 35.57 8.25 8.94
C GLN A 304 35.31 6.77 8.65
N HIS A 305 35.87 5.88 9.47
CA HIS A 305 35.67 4.44 9.35
C HIS A 305 36.11 3.68 10.62
N VAL A 306 35.47 2.55 10.88
CA VAL A 306 35.96 1.47 11.75
C VAL A 306 35.81 0.11 11.06
N SER A 307 36.86 -0.70 11.06
CA SER A 307 36.83 -2.05 10.51
C SER A 307 35.93 -2.98 11.35
N GLN A 308 35.38 -4.05 10.74
CA GLN A 308 34.52 -5.01 11.46
C GLN A 308 35.22 -5.58 12.69
N THR A 309 36.44 -6.09 12.53
CA THR A 309 37.31 -6.42 13.66
C THR A 309 38.23 -5.23 13.91
N PRO A 310 38.24 -4.61 15.10
CA PRO A 310 39.04 -3.41 15.37
C PRO A 310 40.53 -3.60 15.03
N GLN A 311 41.10 -2.68 14.25
CA GLN A 311 42.52 -2.71 13.85
C GLN A 311 43.23 -1.38 14.18
N PRO A 312 44.57 -1.41 14.35
CA PRO A 312 45.37 -0.19 14.37
C PRO A 312 45.14 0.66 13.10
N GLY A 313 44.69 1.90 13.28
CA GLY A 313 44.37 2.81 12.17
C GLY A 313 42.86 3.09 12.00
N ASP A 314 42.00 2.31 12.65
CA ASP A 314 40.57 2.64 12.75
C ASP A 314 40.36 3.94 13.54
N ALA A 315 39.27 4.64 13.25
CA ALA A 315 38.94 5.88 13.96
C ALA A 315 38.70 5.66 15.46
N ILE A 316 38.39 4.43 15.88
CA ILE A 316 38.25 4.01 17.28
C ILE A 316 39.13 2.78 17.50
N ALA A 317 40.29 2.97 18.13
CA ALA A 317 41.29 1.91 18.34
C ALA A 317 40.97 0.97 19.53
N ASP A 318 40.20 1.43 20.52
CA ASP A 318 39.83 0.65 21.72
C ASP A 318 38.31 0.78 22.00
N PRO A 319 37.46 0.11 21.20
CA PRO A 319 36.02 0.17 21.38
C PRO A 319 35.56 -0.59 22.63
N LYS A 320 34.48 -0.12 23.25
CA LYS A 320 33.82 -0.79 24.39
C LYS A 320 32.46 -1.32 23.95
N GLU A 321 32.07 -2.46 24.51
CA GLU A 321 30.76 -3.07 24.24
C GLU A 321 29.64 -2.05 24.45
N GLY A 322 28.68 -2.03 23.51
CA GLY A 322 27.56 -1.10 23.53
C GLY A 322 27.86 0.27 22.88
N MET A 323 29.08 0.54 22.42
CA MET A 323 29.38 1.77 21.69
C MET A 323 28.62 1.86 20.36
N LEU A 324 28.10 3.05 20.08
CA LEU A 324 27.38 3.40 18.86
C LEU A 324 28.08 4.54 18.11
N LEU A 325 28.23 4.41 16.80
CA LEU A 325 28.74 5.46 15.93
C LEU A 325 28.08 5.43 14.56
N TYR A 326 28.20 6.52 13.81
CA TYR A 326 27.90 6.53 12.38
C TYR A 326 29.20 6.48 11.58
N ASP A 327 29.36 5.43 10.78
CA ASP A 327 30.52 5.22 9.91
C ASP A 327 30.27 5.92 8.57
N ILE A 328 31.11 6.90 8.22
CA ILE A 328 30.91 7.70 7.00
C ILE A 328 31.22 6.88 5.75
N GLN A 329 32.22 6.00 5.81
CA GLN A 329 32.60 5.15 4.68
C GLN A 329 31.52 4.11 4.39
N ASP A 330 31.04 3.41 5.43
CA ASP A 330 30.03 2.35 5.29
C ASP A 330 28.59 2.86 5.29
N LYS A 331 28.41 4.16 5.58
CA LYS A 331 27.13 4.89 5.56
C LYS A 331 26.05 4.30 6.48
N CYS A 332 26.45 3.64 7.57
CA CYS A 332 25.55 2.99 8.50
C CYS A 332 25.83 3.40 9.96
N VAL A 333 24.84 3.21 10.84
CA VAL A 333 25.09 3.25 12.30
C VAL A 333 25.67 1.89 12.68
N LYS A 334 26.84 1.87 13.34
CA LYS A 334 27.47 0.65 13.83
C LYS A 334 27.35 0.52 15.34
N LEU A 335 27.17 -0.71 15.82
CA LEU A 335 27.23 -1.12 17.21
C LEU A 335 28.45 -2.03 17.40
N TYR A 336 29.25 -1.77 18.44
CA TYR A 336 30.29 -2.71 18.88
C TYR A 336 29.70 -3.68 19.90
N ASN A 337 29.71 -4.98 19.60
CA ASN A 337 29.11 -6.01 20.46
C ASN A 337 30.09 -6.60 21.50
N GLY A 338 31.27 -5.99 21.68
CA GLY A 338 32.35 -6.51 22.53
C GLY A 338 33.47 -7.19 21.75
N THR A 339 33.22 -7.65 20.52
CA THR A 339 34.22 -8.29 19.65
C THR A 339 34.34 -7.63 18.27
N GLU A 340 33.23 -7.20 17.69
CA GLU A 340 33.16 -6.68 16.33
C GLU A 340 32.22 -5.47 16.22
N TRP A 341 32.53 -4.59 15.28
CA TRP A 341 31.63 -3.57 14.80
C TRP A 341 30.71 -4.14 13.72
N LYS A 342 29.40 -3.95 13.89
CA LYS A 342 28.40 -4.32 12.87
C LYS A 342 27.46 -3.17 12.58
N CYS A 343 27.09 -3.00 11.31
CA CYS A 343 25.97 -2.13 10.96
C CYS A 343 24.71 -2.65 11.66
N ILE A 344 23.96 -1.74 12.26
CA ILE A 344 22.66 -2.07 12.84
C ILE A 344 21.72 -2.34 11.68
N GLU A 345 21.36 -3.60 11.53
CA GLU A 345 20.39 -4.05 10.55
C GLU A 345 19.12 -4.46 11.27
N LYS A 346 18.00 -4.12 10.65
CA LYS A 346 16.71 -4.62 11.10
C LYS A 346 16.67 -6.12 10.81
N SER A 347 16.34 -6.92 11.82
CA SER A 347 16.21 -8.36 11.70
C SER A 347 15.07 -8.87 12.57
N CYS A 348 14.47 -9.99 12.15
CA CYS A 348 13.35 -10.64 12.83
C CYS A 348 13.89 -11.78 13.70
N ASN A 349 14.63 -11.41 14.74
CA ASN A 349 15.38 -12.38 15.56
C ASN A 349 14.53 -13.03 16.67
N ASP A 350 13.22 -13.10 16.51
CA ASP A 350 12.29 -13.61 17.52
C ASP A 350 11.01 -14.16 16.92
#